data_AF-A0A2R6LDQ3-F1
#
_entry.id   AF-A0A2R6LDQ3-F1
#
_cell.length_a   1.000
_cell.length_b   1.000
_cell.length_c   1.000
_cell.angle_alpha   90.00
_cell.angle_beta   90.00
_cell.angle_gamma   90.00
#
_symmetry.space_group_name_H-M   'P 1'
#
loop_
_entity.id
_entity.type
_entity.pdbx_description
1 polymer ?
#
loop_
_entity_poly.entity_id
_entity_poly.type
_entity_poly.pdbx_seq_one_letter_code
_entity_poly.pdbx_strand_id
1 'polypeptide(L)'
;MADDYVHRTAITRLEVTDEQRDLLEKTISEWKRGCQIATDIAWGTCNAKSDVQPLAYDNVREHTDLGSQHAVLATHQAAQAIIGCIERRSNGKEVSKPAFTAPTVTYDARTMTLFDDDTVSLSTTESRVRCSLALPDADDGYQRQYLDPDEWSVTESTLTARDGNYFLHIGFRRLKTDTERNTAEDGTVLGVDLGIENLAVTSTARFINGRELTHTLREFEKVRAGLQQTGTRSAHRTLEQSSGRERRYVRDVLHRASNAIVNEALRYDCDIIAFEDLTHIRERTGASWGHRWAFRTLYEQVEYKAEAVGIAVKQVGSAYTSKRCAECGFTADENRPTRTDFRCQKCGVEANTDYNAAKNIGLRYVRRGQQSSRRTGNSQLALKSGTVTPSGGFTAHPDGFEAEFMDKPHPPRANPSG
;
A
#
# COMPACT_ATOMS: atom_id res chain seq x y z
N MET A 1 -4.77 15.72 13.60
CA MET A 1 -4.79 16.68 12.46
C MET A 1 -4.48 15.87 11.22
N ALA A 2 -5.20 16.05 10.13
CA ALA A 2 -4.89 15.36 8.88
C ALA A 2 -3.48 15.79 8.44
N ASP A 3 -2.68 14.84 7.95
CA ASP A 3 -1.37 15.16 7.42
C ASP A 3 -1.56 15.90 6.08
N ASP A 4 -1.20 17.18 6.05
CA ASP A 4 -1.30 18.06 4.88
C ASP A 4 -0.20 17.79 3.85
N TYR A 5 0.68 16.82 4.12
CA TYR A 5 1.76 16.43 3.24
C TYR A 5 1.47 15.12 2.53
N VAL A 6 1.96 15.02 1.31
CA VAL A 6 2.10 13.78 0.56
C VAL A 6 3.51 13.25 0.82
N HIS A 7 3.64 12.01 1.29
CA HIS A 7 4.94 11.39 1.58
C HIS A 7 5.31 10.32 0.55
N ARG A 8 6.58 10.29 0.15
CA ARG A 8 7.11 9.29 -0.78
C ARG A 8 8.43 8.73 -0.28
N THR A 9 8.74 7.53 -0.74
CA THR A 9 10.06 6.93 -0.54
C THR A 9 10.61 6.47 -1.88
N ALA A 10 11.77 6.99 -2.25
CA ALA A 10 12.56 6.46 -3.36
C ALA A 10 13.66 5.57 -2.80
N ILE A 11 13.77 4.34 -3.31
CA ILE A 11 14.84 3.42 -2.91
C ILE A 11 15.90 3.45 -4.01
N THR A 12 17.12 3.79 -3.64
CA THR A 12 18.27 3.82 -4.54
C THR A 12 19.44 3.06 -3.94
N ARG A 13 20.24 2.42 -4.79
CA ARG A 13 21.47 1.75 -4.36
C ARG A 13 22.60 2.77 -4.33
N LEU A 14 23.45 2.72 -3.31
CA LEU A 14 24.65 3.55 -3.25
C LEU A 14 25.83 2.83 -3.91
N GLU A 15 26.59 3.58 -4.70
CA GLU A 15 27.91 3.18 -5.14
C GLU A 15 28.91 3.58 -4.07
N VAL A 16 29.51 2.57 -3.43
CA VAL A 16 30.39 2.75 -2.28
C VAL A 16 31.77 2.15 -2.56
N THR A 17 32.80 2.89 -2.19
CA THR A 17 34.18 2.38 -2.10
C THR A 17 34.37 1.54 -0.84
N ASP A 18 35.47 0.80 -0.74
CA ASP A 18 35.76 -0.03 0.43
C ASP A 18 35.94 0.81 1.71
N GLU A 19 36.62 1.96 1.64
CA GLU A 19 36.72 2.87 2.80
C GLU A 19 35.35 3.40 3.25
N GLN A 20 34.48 3.75 2.30
CA GLN A 20 33.13 4.23 2.62
C GLN A 20 32.27 3.10 3.22
N ARG A 21 32.42 1.88 2.73
CA ARG A 21 31.76 0.69 3.27
C ARG A 21 32.11 0.53 4.75
N ASP A 22 33.38 0.55 5.11
CA ASP A 22 33.82 0.38 6.50
C ASP A 22 33.21 1.43 7.44
N LEU A 23 33.19 2.70 7.01
CA LEU A 23 32.56 3.79 7.78
C LEU A 23 31.05 3.61 7.94
N LEU A 24 30.35 3.15 6.88
CA LEU A 24 28.91 2.89 6.93
C LEU A 24 28.59 1.68 7.82
N GLU A 25 29.38 0.60 7.78
CA GLU A 25 29.19 -0.56 8.66
C GLU A 25 29.41 -0.21 10.13
N LYS A 26 30.47 0.55 10.43
CA LYS A 26 30.73 1.07 11.78
C LYS A 26 29.56 1.93 12.26
N THR A 27 29.08 2.84 11.41
CA THR A 27 27.94 3.71 11.73
C THR A 27 26.67 2.92 12.00
N ILE A 28 26.36 1.90 11.20
CA ILE A 28 25.20 1.01 11.41
C ILE A 28 25.35 0.23 12.73
N SER A 29 26.55 -0.25 13.05
CA SER A 29 26.81 -0.96 14.29
C SER A 29 26.56 -0.07 15.51
N GLU A 30 27.17 1.12 15.52
CA GLU A 30 27.04 2.10 16.61
C GLU A 30 25.61 2.62 16.73
N TRP A 31 24.92 2.82 15.60
CA TRP A 31 23.50 3.20 15.56
C TRP A 31 22.61 2.16 16.26
N LYS A 32 22.75 0.88 15.92
CA LYS A 32 21.99 -0.21 16.56
C LYS A 32 22.25 -0.24 18.07
N ARG A 33 23.52 -0.11 18.47
CA ARG A 33 23.92 -0.07 19.87
C ARG A 33 23.27 1.12 20.59
N GLY A 34 23.31 2.32 20.01
CA GLY A 34 22.67 3.50 20.56
C GLY A 34 21.15 3.35 20.71
N CYS A 35 20.46 2.81 19.70
CA CYS A 35 19.03 2.52 19.78
C CYS A 35 18.70 1.52 20.89
N GLN A 36 19.53 0.47 21.04
CA GLN A 36 19.34 -0.54 22.07
C GLN A 36 19.55 0.04 23.47
N ILE A 37 20.61 0.83 23.68
CA ILE A 37 20.87 1.51 24.97
C ILE A 37 19.69 2.39 25.34
N ALA A 38 19.21 3.23 24.41
CA ALA A 38 18.07 4.10 24.67
C ALA A 38 16.80 3.31 24.98
N THR A 39 16.58 2.19 24.30
CA THR A 39 15.45 1.29 24.57
C THR A 39 15.56 0.65 25.94
N ASP A 40 16.74 0.17 26.32
CA ASP A 40 16.97 -0.50 27.59
C ASP A 40 16.73 0.42 28.78
N ILE A 41 17.10 1.69 28.65
CA ILE A 41 16.88 2.71 29.67
C ILE A 41 15.40 3.12 29.74
N ALA A 42 14.75 3.33 28.58
CA ALA A 42 13.38 3.83 28.54
C ALA A 42 12.30 2.77 28.74
N TRP A 43 12.61 1.48 28.51
CA TRP A 43 11.64 0.40 28.53
C TRP A 43 10.99 0.24 29.91
N GLY A 44 9.67 0.43 29.95
CA GLY A 44 8.89 0.39 31.20
C GLY A 44 8.87 1.71 31.98
N THR A 45 9.57 2.73 31.50
CA THR A 45 9.67 4.05 32.15
C THR A 45 8.96 5.14 31.37
N CYS A 46 9.32 5.35 30.10
CA CYS A 46 8.73 6.37 29.24
C CYS A 46 8.70 5.92 27.77
N ASN A 47 7.95 6.63 26.94
CA ASN A 47 7.77 6.27 25.52
C ASN A 47 7.70 7.46 24.57
N ALA A 48 7.45 8.68 25.05
CA ALA A 48 7.45 9.86 24.20
C ALA A 48 8.88 10.30 23.85
N LYS A 49 9.09 10.77 22.61
CA LYS A 49 10.41 11.27 22.16
C LYS A 49 10.98 12.35 23.10
N SER A 50 10.11 13.23 23.61
CA SER A 50 10.45 14.31 24.56
C SER A 50 11.03 13.81 25.88
N ASP A 51 10.71 12.58 26.26
CA ASP A 51 11.07 12.01 27.57
C ASP A 51 12.24 11.05 27.42
N VAL A 52 12.24 10.23 26.36
CA VAL A 52 13.31 9.27 26.08
C VAL A 52 14.62 9.97 25.77
N GLN A 53 14.59 11.08 25.02
CA GLN A 53 15.80 11.81 24.66
C GLN A 53 16.58 12.32 25.88
N PRO A 54 16.03 13.14 26.79
CA PRO A 54 16.79 13.62 27.95
C PRO A 54 17.20 12.49 28.90
N LEU A 55 16.45 11.37 28.92
CA LEU A 55 16.76 10.23 29.78
C LEU A 55 17.95 9.40 29.26
N ALA A 56 18.05 9.19 27.95
CA ALA A 56 18.99 8.24 27.37
C ALA A 56 20.14 8.88 26.58
N TYR A 57 20.01 10.14 26.13
CA TYR A 57 20.96 10.76 25.21
C TYR A 57 22.41 10.74 25.71
N ASP A 58 22.65 11.09 26.97
CA ASP A 58 24.01 11.12 27.53
C ASP A 58 24.63 9.73 27.57
N ASN A 59 23.85 8.71 27.95
CA ASN A 59 24.30 7.32 27.94
C ASN A 59 24.64 6.84 26.52
N VAL A 60 23.83 7.22 25.53
CA VAL A 60 24.11 6.90 24.12
C VAL A 60 25.42 7.58 23.67
N ARG A 61 25.63 8.85 24.01
CA ARG A 61 26.85 9.60 23.65
C ARG A 61 28.11 9.10 24.36
N GLU A 62 27.98 8.58 25.57
CA GLU A 62 29.12 8.04 26.34
C GLU A 62 29.54 6.65 25.85
N HIS A 63 28.58 5.83 25.40
CA HIS A 63 28.83 4.42 25.09
C HIS A 63 28.83 4.09 23.59
N THR A 64 28.74 5.11 22.72
CA THR A 64 28.81 4.95 21.27
C THR A 64 29.62 6.07 20.61
N ASP A 65 30.13 5.80 19.41
CA ASP A 65 30.81 6.80 18.58
C ASP A 65 29.83 7.67 17.76
N LEU A 66 28.52 7.63 18.06
CA LEU A 66 27.53 8.37 17.29
C LEU A 66 27.67 9.87 17.51
N GLY A 67 27.74 10.64 16.42
CA GLY A 67 27.60 12.10 16.48
C GLY A 67 26.29 12.55 17.16
N SER A 68 26.25 13.77 17.69
CA SER A 68 25.14 14.29 18.49
C SER A 68 23.77 14.07 17.85
N GLN A 69 23.64 14.37 16.55
CA GLN A 69 22.38 14.21 15.85
C GLN A 69 21.96 12.74 15.69
N HIS A 70 22.89 11.82 15.41
CA HIS A 70 22.57 10.38 15.36
C HIS A 70 22.22 9.83 16.74
N ALA A 71 22.86 10.31 17.82
CA ALA A 71 22.47 9.92 19.17
C ALA A 71 21.03 10.37 19.48
N VAL A 72 20.65 11.59 19.12
CA VAL A 72 19.25 12.06 19.25
C VAL A 72 18.30 11.17 18.45
N LEU A 73 18.57 10.94 17.16
CA LEU A 73 17.70 10.13 16.32
C LEU A 73 17.60 8.67 16.84
N ALA A 74 18.66 8.12 17.43
CA ALA A 74 18.63 6.79 18.06
C ALA A 74 17.65 6.75 19.26
N THR A 75 17.61 7.82 20.08
CA THR A 75 16.61 7.94 21.17
C THR A 75 15.18 8.05 20.62
N HIS A 76 14.99 8.75 19.50
CA HIS A 76 13.68 8.87 18.85
C HIS A 76 13.20 7.55 18.26
N GLN A 77 14.13 6.78 17.69
CA GLN A 77 13.86 5.46 17.15
C GLN A 77 13.48 4.47 18.27
N ALA A 78 14.16 4.53 19.41
CA ALA A 78 13.80 3.76 20.60
C ALA A 78 12.38 4.11 21.07
N ALA A 79 12.06 5.40 21.20
CA ALA A 79 10.72 5.87 21.56
C ALA A 79 9.62 5.31 20.64
N GLN A 80 9.81 5.41 19.32
CA GLN A 80 8.86 4.86 18.33
C GLN A 80 8.69 3.34 18.47
N ALA A 81 9.77 2.60 18.71
CA ALA A 81 9.70 1.15 18.91
C ALA A 81 8.92 0.78 20.19
N ILE A 82 9.12 1.53 21.27
CA ILE A 82 8.39 1.35 22.53
C ILE A 82 6.89 1.64 22.34
N ILE A 83 6.54 2.75 21.68
CA ILE A 83 5.15 3.09 21.34
C ILE A 83 4.49 1.96 20.55
N GLY A 84 5.16 1.43 19.53
CA GLY A 84 4.65 0.32 18.73
C GLY A 84 4.42 -0.97 19.54
N CYS A 85 5.25 -1.24 20.56
CA CYS A 85 5.00 -2.34 21.48
C CYS A 85 3.79 -2.07 22.40
N ILE A 86 3.62 -0.85 22.90
CA ILE A 86 2.46 -0.46 23.72
C ILE A 86 1.16 -0.65 22.94
N GLU A 87 1.12 -0.18 21.69
CA GLU A 87 -0.05 -0.33 20.80
C GLU A 87 -0.36 -1.81 20.50
N ARG A 88 0.67 -2.64 20.30
CA ARG A 88 0.47 -4.09 20.13
C ARG A 88 -0.10 -4.72 21.40
N ARG A 89 0.36 -4.29 22.57
CA ARG A 89 -0.15 -4.76 23.87
C ARG A 89 -1.60 -4.36 24.11
N SER A 90 -1.98 -3.12 23.78
CA SER A 90 -3.38 -2.66 23.89
C SER A 90 -4.30 -3.43 22.94
N ASN A 91 -3.78 -3.95 21.84
CA ASN A 91 -4.46 -4.86 20.93
C ASN A 91 -4.41 -6.35 21.36
N GLY A 92 -4.08 -6.64 22.62
CA GLY A 92 -4.10 -7.99 23.19
C GLY A 92 -2.98 -8.92 22.73
N LYS A 93 -1.89 -8.38 22.17
CA LYS A 93 -0.72 -9.19 21.75
C LYS A 93 0.31 -9.25 22.86
N GLU A 94 0.95 -10.41 23.02
CA GLU A 94 2.16 -10.52 23.83
C GLU A 94 3.31 -9.77 23.15
N VAL A 95 4.03 -8.97 23.94
CA VAL A 95 5.13 -8.13 23.47
C VAL A 95 6.32 -8.24 24.40
N SER A 96 7.50 -8.40 23.80
CA SER A 96 8.80 -8.30 24.47
C SER A 96 9.41 -6.92 24.25
N LYS A 97 10.45 -6.61 25.03
CA LYS A 97 11.27 -5.40 24.83
C LYS A 97 11.81 -5.38 23.38
N PRO A 98 11.73 -4.23 22.67
CA PRO A 98 12.29 -4.11 21.33
C PRO A 98 13.78 -4.44 21.28
N ALA A 99 14.20 -5.08 20.20
CA ALA A 99 15.60 -5.38 19.91
C ALA A 99 15.99 -4.85 18.52
N PHE A 100 17.10 -4.13 18.45
CA PHE A 100 17.58 -3.49 17.21
C PHE A 100 18.62 -4.38 16.49
N THR A 101 18.13 -5.28 15.64
CA THR A 101 18.97 -6.26 14.93
C THR A 101 19.17 -5.95 13.44
N ALA A 102 18.28 -5.14 12.85
CA ALA A 102 18.33 -4.79 11.44
C ALA A 102 19.55 -3.91 11.13
N PRO A 103 20.31 -4.18 10.05
CA PRO A 103 21.48 -3.41 9.65
C PRO A 103 21.07 -2.10 8.96
N THR A 104 20.46 -1.21 9.74
CA THR A 104 19.94 0.08 9.26
C THR A 104 20.46 1.25 10.09
N VAL A 105 20.44 2.44 9.51
CA VAL A 105 20.69 3.71 10.19
C VAL A 105 19.79 4.79 9.59
N THR A 106 19.29 5.69 10.43
CA THR A 106 18.38 6.77 10.02
C THR A 106 19.13 8.09 9.93
N TYR A 107 18.81 8.83 8.88
CA TYR A 107 19.36 10.14 8.55
C TYR A 107 18.24 11.18 8.46
N ASP A 108 18.54 12.41 8.86
CA ASP A 108 17.65 13.56 8.67
C ASP A 108 18.36 14.65 7.84
N ALA A 109 17.73 15.81 7.68
CA ALA A 109 18.28 16.93 6.91
C ALA A 109 19.60 17.51 7.48
N ARG A 110 20.00 17.15 8.71
CA ARG A 110 21.28 17.57 9.31
C ARG A 110 22.38 16.52 9.08
N THR A 111 22.02 15.23 9.05
CA THR A 111 22.97 14.14 8.84
C THR A 111 23.04 13.63 7.41
N MET A 112 22.17 14.10 6.52
CA MET A 112 22.19 13.78 5.09
C MET A 112 21.97 15.02 4.23
N THR A 113 22.60 15.04 3.06
CA THR A 113 22.42 16.06 2.03
C THR A 113 22.38 15.39 0.66
N LEU A 114 21.31 15.58 -0.09
CA LEU A 114 21.24 15.21 -1.52
C LEU A 114 21.75 16.38 -2.35
N PHE A 115 22.49 16.07 -3.41
CA PHE A 115 23.04 17.04 -4.35
C PHE A 115 22.47 16.80 -5.75
N ASP A 116 22.45 17.87 -6.56
CA ASP A 116 21.93 17.85 -7.93
C ASP A 116 22.81 17.05 -8.91
N ASP A 117 24.00 16.61 -8.48
CA ASP A 117 24.92 15.78 -9.25
C ASP A 117 24.71 14.27 -9.02
N ASP A 118 23.50 13.87 -8.65
CA ASP A 118 23.10 12.48 -8.35
C ASP A 118 23.95 11.85 -7.23
N THR A 119 24.45 12.64 -6.28
CA THR A 119 25.19 12.16 -5.11
C THR A 119 24.51 12.49 -3.79
N VAL A 120 24.85 11.71 -2.76
CA VAL A 120 24.41 11.94 -1.37
C VAL A 120 25.59 12.03 -0.43
N SER A 121 25.60 13.02 0.45
CA SER A 121 26.51 13.06 1.60
C SER A 121 25.82 12.56 2.86
N LEU A 122 26.43 11.57 3.51
CA LEU A 122 25.97 10.96 4.76
C LEU A 122 26.99 11.18 5.87
N SER A 123 26.53 11.66 7.03
CA SER A 123 27.36 11.69 8.24
C SER A 123 27.63 10.28 8.75
N THR A 124 28.86 10.00 9.16
CA THR A 124 29.25 8.73 9.79
C THR A 124 29.72 9.00 11.23
N THR A 125 30.24 7.98 11.90
CA THR A 125 30.85 8.13 13.23
C THR A 125 32.12 9.00 13.23
N GLU A 126 32.78 9.14 12.09
CA GLU A 126 34.07 9.84 12.00
C GLU A 126 34.03 11.05 11.07
N SER A 127 33.56 10.86 9.84
CA SER A 127 33.53 11.89 8.80
C SER A 127 32.23 11.84 8.00
N ARG A 128 32.06 12.71 7.01
CA ARG A 128 30.98 12.55 6.04
C ARG A 128 31.50 11.79 4.82
N VAL A 129 30.74 10.81 4.35
CA VAL A 129 31.00 10.15 3.07
C VAL A 129 30.11 10.75 1.99
N ARG A 130 30.60 10.83 0.74
CA ARG A 130 29.81 11.24 -0.44
C ARG A 130 29.75 10.07 -1.41
N CYS A 131 28.54 9.57 -1.68
CA CYS A 131 28.31 8.38 -2.49
C CYS A 131 27.43 8.72 -3.68
N SER A 132 27.69 8.10 -4.83
CA SER A 132 26.82 8.22 -6.00
C SER A 132 25.56 7.39 -5.83
N LEU A 133 24.43 7.92 -6.30
CA LEU A 133 23.16 7.22 -6.36
C LEU A 133 23.09 6.45 -7.68
N ALA A 134 22.87 5.15 -7.63
CA ALA A 134 22.65 4.33 -8.83
C ALA A 134 21.21 4.56 -9.34
N LEU A 135 20.98 5.70 -9.99
CA LEU A 135 19.70 6.11 -10.56
C LEU A 135 19.50 5.56 -11.99
N PRO A 136 18.25 5.42 -12.47
CA PRO A 136 17.99 5.04 -13.86
C PRO A 136 18.47 6.11 -14.85
N ASP A 137 18.99 5.72 -16.01
CA ASP A 137 19.42 6.67 -17.06
C ASP A 137 18.23 7.44 -17.68
N ALA A 138 17.04 6.84 -17.68
CA ALA A 138 15.85 7.46 -18.25
C ALA A 138 15.34 8.59 -17.35
N ASP A 139 15.06 9.75 -17.94
CA ASP A 139 14.58 10.95 -17.25
C ASP A 139 13.22 10.75 -16.55
N ASP A 140 12.40 9.82 -17.03
CA ASP A 140 11.11 9.43 -16.44
C ASP A 140 11.23 8.31 -15.38
N GLY A 141 12.46 7.90 -15.05
CA GLY A 141 12.74 6.88 -14.05
C GLY A 141 12.09 7.21 -12.71
N TYR A 142 11.52 6.20 -12.04
CA TYR A 142 10.72 6.37 -10.82
C TYR A 142 11.39 7.25 -9.76
N GLN A 143 12.70 7.07 -9.52
CA GLN A 143 13.43 7.88 -8.53
C GLN A 143 13.55 9.34 -8.95
N ARG A 144 13.68 9.65 -10.24
CA ARG A 144 13.84 11.02 -10.75
C ARG A 144 12.61 11.88 -10.51
N GLN A 145 11.43 11.27 -10.45
CA GLN A 145 10.15 11.95 -10.17
C GLN A 145 10.11 12.66 -8.81
N TYR A 146 10.99 12.32 -7.88
CA TYR A 146 11.01 12.88 -6.52
C TYR A 146 12.26 13.70 -6.22
N LEU A 147 13.25 13.72 -7.12
CA LEU A 147 14.52 14.40 -6.89
C LEU A 147 14.47 15.88 -7.27
N ASP A 148 13.34 16.37 -7.78
CA ASP A 148 13.11 17.80 -8.01
C ASP A 148 12.96 18.54 -6.66
N PRO A 149 13.94 19.37 -6.26
CA PRO A 149 13.91 20.07 -4.98
C PRO A 149 12.85 21.18 -4.92
N ASP A 150 12.34 21.65 -6.05
CA ASP A 150 11.28 22.66 -6.11
C ASP A 150 9.90 22.06 -5.81
N GLU A 151 9.71 20.77 -6.11
CA GLU A 151 8.46 20.06 -5.82
C GLU A 151 8.53 19.28 -4.48
N TRP A 152 9.66 18.65 -4.19
CA TRP A 152 9.80 17.72 -3.07
C TRP A 152 10.86 18.14 -2.05
N SER A 153 10.47 18.10 -0.78
CA SER A 153 11.38 18.28 0.35
C SER A 153 11.82 16.94 0.91
N VAL A 154 13.13 16.75 1.07
CA VAL A 154 13.69 15.54 1.69
C VAL A 154 13.33 15.46 3.18
N THR A 155 13.02 14.25 3.65
CA THR A 155 12.68 13.94 5.05
C THR A 155 13.59 12.85 5.61
N GLU A 156 13.23 12.32 6.79
CA GLU A 156 13.95 11.21 7.40
C GLU A 156 14.11 10.06 6.39
N SER A 157 15.35 9.63 6.21
CA SER A 157 15.76 8.65 5.22
C SER A 157 16.51 7.53 5.90
N THR A 158 16.36 6.30 5.43
CA THR A 158 16.97 5.12 6.09
C THR A 158 17.93 4.43 5.15
N LEU A 159 19.18 4.29 5.57
CA LEU A 159 20.14 3.41 4.90
C LEU A 159 19.96 1.98 5.42
N THR A 160 19.94 1.02 4.50
CA THR A 160 19.89 -0.41 4.81
C THR A 160 21.05 -1.12 4.12
N ALA A 161 21.85 -1.87 4.89
CA ALA A 161 22.86 -2.75 4.34
C ALA A 161 22.29 -4.16 4.12
N ARG A 162 22.48 -4.72 2.94
CA ARG A 162 21.98 -6.05 2.59
C ARG A 162 22.84 -6.71 1.52
N ASP A 163 23.27 -7.94 1.78
CA ASP A 163 24.00 -8.78 0.80
C ASP A 163 25.21 -8.02 0.19
N GLY A 164 25.96 -7.30 1.03
CA GLY A 164 27.12 -6.48 0.62
C GLY A 164 26.77 -5.19 -0.14
N ASN A 165 25.50 -4.85 -0.29
CA ASN A 165 25.01 -3.64 -0.95
C ASN A 165 24.35 -2.68 0.03
N TYR A 166 24.32 -1.40 -0.33
CA TYR A 166 23.76 -0.32 0.46
C TYR A 166 22.58 0.29 -0.28
N PHE A 167 21.41 0.30 0.36
CA PHE A 167 20.19 0.87 -0.19
C PHE A 167 19.75 2.04 0.66
N LEU A 168 19.64 3.22 0.07
CA LEU A 168 19.11 4.40 0.71
C LEU A 168 17.63 4.55 0.37
N HIS A 169 16.80 4.50 1.41
CA HIS A 169 15.37 4.76 1.36
C HIS A 169 15.17 6.24 1.63
N ILE A 170 15.15 7.05 0.58
CA ILE A 170 15.06 8.49 0.68
C ILE A 170 13.60 8.88 0.88
N GLY A 171 13.30 9.50 2.02
CA GLY A 171 12.00 10.07 2.32
C GLY A 171 11.83 11.43 1.65
N PHE A 172 10.66 11.65 1.05
CA PHE A 172 10.27 12.93 0.46
C PHE A 172 8.89 13.33 0.96
N ARG A 173 8.65 14.64 1.06
CA ARG A 173 7.33 15.21 1.29
C ARG A 173 7.07 16.41 0.38
N ARG A 174 5.84 16.59 -0.04
CA ARG A 174 5.34 17.85 -0.63
C ARG A 174 4.01 18.24 -0.01
N LEU A 175 3.64 19.50 -0.10
CA LEU A 175 2.30 19.94 0.31
C LEU A 175 1.24 19.32 -0.61
N LYS A 176 0.11 18.92 -0.02
CA LYS A 176 -1.10 18.58 -0.78
C LYS A 176 -1.58 19.83 -1.54
N THR A 177 -1.90 19.64 -2.81
CA THR A 177 -2.57 20.66 -3.65
C THR A 177 -3.98 20.94 -3.13
N ASP A 178 -4.58 22.06 -3.55
CA ASP A 178 -5.96 22.37 -3.16
C ASP A 178 -6.96 21.33 -3.65
N THR A 179 -6.74 20.75 -4.84
CA THR A 179 -7.52 19.62 -5.35
C THR A 179 -7.41 18.41 -4.41
N GLU A 180 -6.19 18.06 -3.98
CA GLU A 180 -5.93 16.96 -3.04
C GLU A 180 -6.53 17.20 -1.65
N ARG A 181 -6.59 18.46 -1.21
CA ARG A 181 -7.25 18.89 0.04
C ARG A 181 -8.78 18.87 -0.07
N ASN A 182 -9.32 19.19 -1.24
CA ASN A 182 -10.75 19.40 -1.49
C ASN A 182 -11.48 18.18 -2.09
N THR A 183 -10.82 17.04 -2.30
CA THR A 183 -11.45 15.76 -2.71
C THR A 183 -12.60 15.28 -1.80
N ALA A 184 -12.92 16.00 -0.73
CA ALA A 184 -13.99 15.68 0.21
C ALA A 184 -15.41 16.12 -0.23
N GLU A 185 -15.59 17.07 -1.16
CA GLU A 185 -16.92 17.69 -1.32
C GLU A 185 -17.63 17.51 -2.68
N ASP A 186 -16.95 17.24 -3.81
CA ASP A 186 -17.62 17.14 -5.14
C ASP A 186 -16.98 16.13 -6.13
N GLY A 187 -16.23 15.14 -5.65
CA GLY A 187 -15.39 14.30 -6.52
C GLY A 187 -16.09 13.13 -7.25
N THR A 188 -15.47 12.69 -8.35
CA THR A 188 -15.83 11.47 -9.08
C THR A 188 -15.28 10.24 -8.36
N VAL A 189 -16.10 9.19 -8.21
CA VAL A 189 -15.82 8.01 -7.37
C VAL A 189 -15.70 6.77 -8.24
N LEU A 190 -14.60 6.01 -8.08
CA LEU A 190 -14.43 4.67 -8.62
C LEU A 190 -14.76 3.62 -7.55
N GLY A 191 -15.78 2.79 -7.78
CA GLY A 191 -16.09 1.66 -6.89
C GLY A 191 -15.24 0.44 -7.23
N VAL A 192 -14.66 -0.24 -6.23
CA VAL A 192 -13.81 -1.42 -6.41
C VAL A 192 -14.26 -2.56 -5.49
N ASP A 193 -14.66 -3.68 -6.09
CA ASP A 193 -14.98 -4.94 -5.42
C ASP A 193 -13.76 -5.88 -5.44
N LEU A 194 -13.45 -6.52 -4.31
CA LEU A 194 -12.33 -7.46 -4.19
C LEU A 194 -12.84 -8.89 -4.08
N GLY A 195 -12.25 -9.81 -4.85
CA GLY A 195 -12.74 -11.18 -4.96
C GLY A 195 -11.64 -12.23 -5.10
N ILE A 196 -12.05 -13.49 -5.03
CA ILE A 196 -11.14 -14.64 -5.21
C ILE A 196 -10.94 -14.96 -6.70
N GLU A 197 -12.03 -14.97 -7.48
CA GLU A 197 -11.96 -15.29 -8.91
C GLU A 197 -11.38 -14.13 -9.71
N ASN A 198 -11.89 -12.92 -9.46
CA ASN A 198 -11.34 -11.67 -9.92
C ASN A 198 -10.74 -10.97 -8.70
N LEU A 199 -9.43 -10.70 -8.74
CA LEU A 199 -8.71 -10.06 -7.64
C LEU A 199 -9.33 -8.69 -7.31
N ALA A 200 -9.73 -7.94 -8.35
CA ALA A 200 -10.49 -6.71 -8.24
C ALA A 200 -11.40 -6.51 -9.46
N VAL A 201 -12.57 -5.90 -9.25
CA VAL A 201 -13.49 -5.46 -10.30
C VAL A 201 -13.92 -4.03 -10.04
N THR A 202 -13.93 -3.18 -11.06
CA THR A 202 -14.26 -1.75 -10.93
C THR A 202 -15.65 -1.39 -11.46
N SER A 203 -16.22 -0.28 -11.00
CA SER A 203 -17.52 0.25 -11.48
C SER A 203 -17.49 0.72 -12.94
N THR A 204 -16.30 0.90 -13.49
CA THR A 204 -15.99 1.17 -14.91
C THR A 204 -15.78 -0.11 -15.73
N ALA A 205 -16.08 -1.28 -15.15
CA ALA A 205 -16.07 -2.60 -15.78
C ALA A 205 -14.68 -3.15 -16.14
N ARG A 206 -13.62 -2.76 -15.43
CA ARG A 206 -12.32 -3.45 -15.52
C ARG A 206 -12.28 -4.64 -14.57
N PHE A 207 -11.77 -5.76 -15.10
CA PHE A 207 -11.62 -7.00 -14.35
C PHE A 207 -10.14 -7.34 -14.22
N ILE A 208 -9.64 -7.38 -12.99
CA ILE A 208 -8.29 -7.85 -12.68
C ILE A 208 -8.38 -9.33 -12.30
N ASN A 209 -7.86 -10.20 -13.16
CA ASN A 209 -8.03 -11.64 -13.01
C ASN A 209 -7.20 -12.22 -11.85
N GLY A 210 -7.80 -13.10 -11.04
CA GLY A 210 -7.12 -13.79 -9.94
C GLY A 210 -6.71 -15.24 -10.24
N ARG A 211 -7.01 -15.78 -11.44
CA ARG A 211 -6.82 -17.20 -11.77
C ARG A 211 -5.34 -17.59 -11.83
N GLU A 212 -4.50 -16.77 -12.47
CA GLU A 212 -3.06 -17.03 -12.57
C GLU A 212 -2.39 -17.01 -11.18
N LEU A 213 -2.79 -16.05 -10.33
CA LEU A 213 -2.36 -15.99 -8.93
C LEU A 213 -2.77 -17.26 -8.18
N THR A 214 -4.04 -17.65 -8.28
CA THR A 214 -4.58 -18.84 -7.60
C THR A 214 -3.91 -20.12 -8.08
N HIS A 215 -3.70 -20.27 -9.39
CA HIS A 215 -2.99 -21.40 -9.98
C HIS A 215 -1.56 -21.48 -9.44
N THR A 216 -0.82 -20.37 -9.47
CA THR A 216 0.57 -20.32 -9.02
C THR A 216 0.70 -20.58 -7.52
N LEU A 217 -0.22 -20.05 -6.71
CA LEU A 217 -0.28 -20.34 -5.27
C LEU A 217 -0.48 -21.84 -4.99
N ARG A 218 -1.37 -22.50 -5.74
CA ARG A 218 -1.56 -23.96 -5.63
C ARG A 218 -0.30 -24.74 -6.00
N GLU A 219 0.43 -24.31 -7.03
CA GLU A 219 1.70 -24.95 -7.40
C GLU A 219 2.76 -24.78 -6.30
N PHE A 220 2.87 -23.59 -5.70
CA PHE A 220 3.74 -23.37 -4.53
C PHE A 220 3.35 -24.27 -3.35
N GLU A 221 2.05 -24.39 -3.06
CA GLU A 221 1.54 -25.27 -2.00
C GLU A 221 1.87 -26.74 -2.26
N LYS A 222 1.67 -27.24 -3.49
CA LYS A 222 2.02 -28.62 -3.89
C LYS A 222 3.51 -28.90 -3.71
N VAL A 223 4.37 -28.01 -4.22
CA VAL A 223 5.82 -28.16 -4.10
C VAL A 223 6.24 -28.16 -2.62
N ARG A 224 5.69 -27.24 -1.82
CA ARG A 224 5.97 -27.16 -0.38
C ARG A 224 5.53 -28.43 0.35
N ALA A 225 4.32 -28.91 0.10
CA ALA A 225 3.79 -30.12 0.71
C ALA A 225 4.63 -31.36 0.35
N GLY A 226 5.04 -31.49 -0.91
CA GLY A 226 5.91 -32.59 -1.37
C GLY A 226 7.29 -32.58 -0.73
N LEU A 227 7.92 -31.40 -0.61
CA LEU A 227 9.21 -31.25 0.08
C LEU A 227 9.09 -31.53 1.59
N GLN A 228 8.02 -31.06 2.23
CA GLN A 228 7.75 -31.35 3.65
C GLN A 228 7.52 -32.84 3.90
N GLN A 229 6.79 -33.51 3.02
CA GLN A 229 6.57 -34.96 3.10
C GLN A 229 7.86 -35.76 2.90
N THR A 230 8.75 -35.29 2.03
CA THR A 230 10.05 -35.94 1.78
C THR A 230 10.94 -35.93 3.02
N GLY A 231 10.89 -34.87 3.83
CA GLY A 231 11.51 -34.81 5.17
C GLY A 231 13.05 -34.91 5.21
N THR A 232 13.73 -34.85 4.06
CA THR A 232 15.20 -34.95 4.00
C THR A 232 15.90 -33.63 4.26
N ARG A 233 17.18 -33.68 4.65
CA ARG A 233 18.01 -32.47 4.83
C ARG A 233 18.13 -31.64 3.55
N SER A 234 18.14 -32.29 2.38
CA SER A 234 18.13 -31.59 1.08
C SER A 234 16.78 -30.92 0.82
N ALA A 235 15.65 -31.58 1.13
CA ALA A 235 14.33 -30.97 1.02
C ALA A 235 14.18 -29.73 1.94
N HIS A 236 14.70 -29.80 3.17
CA HIS A 236 14.76 -28.65 4.07
C HIS A 236 15.58 -27.48 3.50
N ARG A 237 16.77 -27.73 2.96
CA ARG A 237 17.58 -26.68 2.31
C ARG A 237 16.88 -26.06 1.11
N THR A 238 16.18 -26.86 0.30
CA THR A 238 15.39 -26.35 -0.84
C THR A 238 14.23 -25.47 -0.37
N LEU A 239 13.56 -25.83 0.73
CA LEU A 239 12.52 -24.99 1.34
C LEU A 239 13.09 -23.66 1.84
N GLU A 240 14.27 -23.66 2.46
CA GLU A 240 14.96 -22.43 2.89
C GLU A 240 15.36 -21.56 1.70
N GLN A 241 15.97 -22.14 0.66
CA GLN A 241 16.38 -21.40 -0.53
C GLN A 241 15.20 -20.82 -1.33
N SER A 242 14.08 -21.55 -1.36
CA SER A 242 12.85 -21.09 -2.00
C SER A 242 12.02 -20.16 -1.11
N SER A 243 12.43 -19.97 0.15
CA SER A 243 11.71 -19.13 1.10
C SER A 243 11.56 -17.70 0.57
N GLY A 244 10.33 -17.18 0.64
CA GLY A 244 10.00 -15.85 0.16
C GLY A 244 9.84 -15.69 -1.35
N ARG A 245 10.11 -16.70 -2.19
CA ARG A 245 9.80 -16.63 -3.64
C ARG A 245 8.30 -16.44 -3.89
N GLU A 246 7.48 -17.23 -3.20
CA GLU A 246 6.02 -17.10 -3.20
C GLU A 246 5.59 -15.68 -2.81
N ARG A 247 6.12 -15.16 -1.69
CA ARG A 247 5.81 -13.79 -1.22
C ARG A 247 6.20 -12.72 -2.23
N ARG A 248 7.37 -12.84 -2.88
CA ARG A 248 7.82 -11.90 -3.92
C ARG A 248 6.88 -11.93 -5.13
N TYR A 249 6.49 -13.12 -5.58
CA TYR A 249 5.55 -13.30 -6.69
C TYR A 249 4.19 -12.68 -6.38
N VAL A 250 3.60 -13.03 -5.23
CA VAL A 250 2.30 -12.46 -4.85
C VAL A 250 2.38 -10.94 -4.75
N ARG A 251 3.43 -10.41 -4.11
CA ARG A 251 3.64 -8.96 -3.98
C ARG A 251 3.73 -8.28 -5.35
N ASP A 252 4.42 -8.87 -6.32
CA ASP A 252 4.50 -8.35 -7.69
C ASP A 252 3.12 -8.30 -8.37
N VAL A 253 2.35 -9.39 -8.28
CA VAL A 253 0.97 -9.45 -8.81
C VAL A 253 0.10 -8.36 -8.19
N LEU A 254 0.19 -8.17 -6.87
CA LEU A 254 -0.56 -7.11 -6.18
C LEU A 254 -0.09 -5.71 -6.58
N HIS A 255 1.21 -5.49 -6.83
CA HIS A 255 1.70 -4.20 -7.30
C HIS A 255 1.19 -3.87 -8.71
N ARG A 256 1.16 -4.86 -9.61
CA ARG A 256 0.57 -4.72 -10.94
C ARG A 256 -0.92 -4.41 -10.87
N ALA A 257 -1.65 -5.14 -10.01
CA ALA A 257 -3.07 -4.91 -9.80
C ALA A 257 -3.38 -3.52 -9.22
N SER A 258 -2.63 -3.08 -8.21
CA SER A 258 -2.80 -1.75 -7.61
C SER A 258 -2.48 -0.63 -8.60
N ASN A 259 -1.42 -0.76 -9.41
CA ASN A 259 -1.13 0.18 -10.50
C ASN A 259 -2.28 0.25 -11.51
N ALA A 260 -2.86 -0.90 -11.88
CA ALA A 260 -3.97 -0.95 -12.82
C ALA A 260 -5.22 -0.23 -12.28
N ILE A 261 -5.53 -0.35 -10.99
CA ILE A 261 -6.65 0.35 -10.34
C ILE A 261 -6.41 1.86 -10.32
N VAL A 262 -5.22 2.31 -9.92
CA VAL A 262 -4.88 3.74 -9.86
C VAL A 262 -4.87 4.37 -11.26
N ASN A 263 -4.28 3.70 -12.24
CA ASN A 263 -4.28 4.18 -13.63
C ASN A 263 -5.69 4.25 -14.22
N GLU A 264 -6.58 3.34 -13.80
CA GLU A 264 -7.98 3.43 -14.20
C GLU A 264 -8.68 4.61 -13.56
N ALA A 265 -8.48 4.85 -12.26
CA ALA A 265 -9.05 6.02 -11.58
C ALA A 265 -8.58 7.33 -12.24
N LEU A 266 -7.30 7.44 -12.59
CA LEU A 266 -6.78 8.58 -13.34
C LEU A 266 -7.41 8.72 -14.73
N ARG A 267 -7.58 7.62 -15.47
CA ARG A 267 -8.20 7.64 -16.82
C ARG A 267 -9.63 8.16 -16.80
N TYR A 268 -10.37 7.92 -15.72
CA TYR A 268 -11.75 8.35 -15.55
C TYR A 268 -11.88 9.60 -14.66
N ASP A 269 -10.79 10.35 -14.48
CA ASP A 269 -10.73 11.58 -13.66
C ASP A 269 -11.41 11.42 -12.29
N CYS A 270 -11.13 10.28 -11.63
CA CYS A 270 -11.69 9.94 -10.34
C CYS A 270 -10.85 10.55 -9.21
N ASP A 271 -11.50 11.31 -8.32
CA ASP A 271 -10.90 11.87 -7.11
C ASP A 271 -10.85 10.85 -5.95
N ILE A 272 -11.69 9.81 -6.02
CA ILE A 272 -11.91 8.88 -4.90
C ILE A 272 -11.99 7.44 -5.40
N ILE A 273 -11.28 6.52 -4.75
CA ILE A 273 -11.44 5.07 -4.90
C ILE A 273 -12.13 4.51 -3.66
N ALA A 274 -13.30 3.90 -3.84
CA ALA A 274 -14.08 3.29 -2.77
C ALA A 274 -13.94 1.76 -2.79
N PHE A 275 -13.47 1.18 -1.68
CA PHE A 275 -13.42 -0.26 -1.43
C PHE A 275 -14.52 -0.70 -0.46
N GLU A 276 -14.93 -1.97 -0.51
CA GLU A 276 -15.68 -2.55 0.61
C GLU A 276 -14.78 -2.74 1.85
N ASP A 277 -15.37 -2.58 3.03
CA ASP A 277 -14.71 -2.84 4.30
C ASP A 277 -14.43 -4.34 4.46
N LEU A 278 -13.13 -4.66 4.54
CA LEU A 278 -12.59 -6.01 4.54
C LEU A 278 -12.63 -6.68 5.94
N THR A 279 -13.13 -6.00 6.98
CA THR A 279 -13.15 -6.51 8.36
C THR A 279 -13.94 -7.82 8.54
N HIS A 280 -14.99 -8.08 7.75
CA HIS A 280 -15.90 -9.24 7.91
C HIS A 280 -15.78 -10.33 6.83
N ILE A 281 -14.71 -10.34 6.03
CA ILE A 281 -14.54 -11.32 4.91
C ILE A 281 -14.54 -12.79 5.36
N ARG A 282 -14.19 -13.06 6.63
CA ARG A 282 -14.11 -14.40 7.23
C ARG A 282 -15.39 -15.21 7.08
N GLU A 283 -16.55 -14.58 7.20
CA GLU A 283 -17.84 -15.29 7.25
C GLU A 283 -18.42 -15.57 5.86
N ARG A 284 -18.02 -14.82 4.83
CA ARG A 284 -18.66 -14.82 3.51
C ARG A 284 -18.02 -15.74 2.46
N THR A 285 -16.74 -16.07 2.59
CA THR A 285 -15.97 -16.56 1.42
C THR A 285 -15.28 -17.92 1.58
N GLY A 286 -15.21 -18.47 2.79
CA GLY A 286 -14.42 -19.68 3.04
C GLY A 286 -12.94 -19.53 2.65
N ALA A 287 -12.46 -18.28 2.51
CA ALA A 287 -11.16 -17.97 1.96
C ALA A 287 -10.05 -18.36 2.94
N SER A 288 -8.95 -18.90 2.42
CA SER A 288 -7.76 -19.19 3.21
C SER A 288 -7.18 -17.90 3.80
N TRP A 289 -6.42 -18.03 4.90
CA TRP A 289 -5.74 -16.89 5.55
C TRP A 289 -4.90 -16.05 4.57
N GLY A 290 -4.35 -16.68 3.52
CA GLY A 290 -3.55 -16.03 2.48
C GLY A 290 -4.32 -14.98 1.66
N HIS A 291 -5.60 -15.20 1.37
CA HIS A 291 -6.40 -14.24 0.59
C HIS A 291 -6.69 -12.96 1.37
N ARG A 292 -6.92 -13.05 2.68
CA ARG A 292 -7.14 -11.86 3.52
C ARG A 292 -5.88 -10.98 3.58
N TRP A 293 -4.72 -11.61 3.69
CA TRP A 293 -3.45 -10.90 3.62
C TRP A 293 -3.28 -10.22 2.26
N ALA A 294 -3.61 -10.90 1.16
CA ALA A 294 -3.51 -10.35 -0.19
C ALA A 294 -4.46 -9.14 -0.41
N PHE A 295 -5.72 -9.22 0.04
CA PHE A 295 -6.67 -8.11 -0.09
C PHE A 295 -6.27 -6.89 0.73
N ARG A 296 -5.83 -7.10 1.98
CA ARG A 296 -5.31 -6.01 2.81
C ARG A 296 -4.08 -5.37 2.16
N THR A 297 -3.15 -6.20 1.70
CA THR A 297 -1.93 -5.71 1.02
C THR A 297 -2.29 -4.95 -0.25
N LEU A 298 -3.28 -5.39 -1.03
CA LEU A 298 -3.73 -4.69 -2.22
C LEU A 298 -4.36 -3.34 -1.86
N TYR A 299 -5.22 -3.29 -0.84
CA TYR A 299 -5.80 -2.03 -0.34
C TYR A 299 -4.70 -1.06 0.08
N GLU A 300 -3.77 -1.48 0.93
CA GLU A 300 -2.63 -0.67 1.39
C GLU A 300 -1.81 -0.16 0.20
N GLN A 301 -1.59 -1.00 -0.81
CA GLN A 301 -0.87 -0.62 -2.02
C GLN A 301 -1.64 0.39 -2.88
N VAL A 302 -2.95 0.25 -3.01
CA VAL A 302 -3.76 1.25 -3.72
C VAL A 302 -3.81 2.56 -2.93
N GLU A 303 -3.94 2.50 -1.61
CA GLU A 303 -3.99 3.68 -0.73
C GLU A 303 -2.76 4.58 -0.91
N TYR A 304 -1.55 4.06 -0.72
CA TYR A 304 -0.36 4.91 -0.87
C TYR A 304 -0.12 5.35 -2.33
N LYS A 305 -0.50 4.53 -3.33
CA LYS A 305 -0.32 4.87 -4.76
C LYS A 305 -1.38 5.79 -5.32
N ALA A 306 -2.55 5.85 -4.72
CA ALA A 306 -3.63 6.77 -5.08
C ALA A 306 -3.38 8.12 -4.42
N GLU A 307 -3.00 8.14 -3.13
CA GLU A 307 -2.50 9.34 -2.46
C GLU A 307 -1.25 9.87 -3.16
N ALA A 308 -0.42 8.97 -3.71
CA ALA A 308 0.10 9.02 -5.09
C ALA A 308 0.02 10.33 -5.88
N VAL A 309 -1.17 10.46 -6.41
CA VAL A 309 -1.56 11.22 -7.59
C VAL A 309 -2.81 12.03 -7.25
N GLY A 310 -3.02 12.25 -5.95
CA GLY A 310 -4.10 13.05 -5.41
C GLY A 310 -5.47 12.40 -5.31
N ILE A 311 -5.54 11.07 -5.39
CA ILE A 311 -6.78 10.30 -5.30
C ILE A 311 -6.95 9.77 -3.88
N ALA A 312 -8.09 10.09 -3.25
CA ALA A 312 -8.40 9.60 -1.91
C ALA A 312 -8.91 8.15 -1.94
N VAL A 313 -8.48 7.32 -0.99
CA VAL A 313 -8.99 5.94 -0.84
C VAL A 313 -9.87 5.84 0.40
N LYS A 314 -11.04 5.21 0.25
CA LYS A 314 -12.04 5.12 1.32
C LYS A 314 -12.64 3.72 1.37
N GLN A 315 -12.99 3.28 2.58
CA GLN A 315 -13.74 2.04 2.80
C GLN A 315 -15.21 2.34 3.11
N VAL A 316 -16.11 1.55 2.55
CA VAL A 316 -17.56 1.59 2.84
C VAL A 316 -18.00 0.25 3.43
N GLY A 317 -18.97 0.26 4.35
CA GLY A 317 -19.47 -0.98 4.95
C GLY A 317 -19.95 -1.99 3.89
N SER A 318 -19.86 -3.29 4.16
CA SER A 318 -20.01 -4.38 3.18
C SER A 318 -21.42 -5.00 3.07
N ALA A 319 -22.39 -4.48 3.82
CA ALA A 319 -23.72 -5.10 3.92
C ALA A 319 -24.48 -5.13 2.56
N TYR A 320 -24.91 -6.31 2.12
CA TYR A 320 -25.79 -6.55 0.96
C TYR A 320 -25.35 -6.00 -0.42
N THR A 321 -24.07 -5.67 -0.62
CA THR A 321 -23.54 -5.11 -1.89
C THR A 321 -23.69 -6.07 -3.08
N SER A 322 -23.58 -7.37 -2.85
CA SER A 322 -23.66 -8.39 -3.91
C SER A 322 -25.10 -8.83 -4.26
N LYS A 323 -26.11 -8.44 -3.46
CA LYS A 323 -27.52 -8.85 -3.62
C LYS A 323 -28.43 -7.68 -4.04
N ARG A 324 -27.97 -6.45 -3.81
CA ARG A 324 -28.67 -5.23 -4.19
C ARG A 324 -28.47 -4.95 -5.68
N CYS A 325 -29.54 -4.59 -6.38
CA CYS A 325 -29.43 -4.07 -7.74
C CYS A 325 -28.86 -2.64 -7.73
N ALA A 326 -27.78 -2.38 -8.47
CA ALA A 326 -27.22 -1.05 -8.60
C ALA A 326 -28.19 -0.06 -9.29
N GLU A 327 -29.01 -0.54 -10.23
CA GLU A 327 -29.93 0.29 -11.01
C GLU A 327 -31.17 0.70 -10.22
N CYS A 328 -31.90 -0.25 -9.61
CA CYS A 328 -33.19 0.03 -8.94
C CYS A 328 -33.16 -0.08 -7.41
N GLY A 329 -32.04 -0.51 -6.82
CA GLY A 329 -31.88 -0.66 -5.37
C GLY A 329 -32.59 -1.86 -4.73
N PHE A 330 -33.35 -2.66 -5.49
CA PHE A 330 -34.02 -3.86 -4.98
C PHE A 330 -33.00 -4.89 -4.50
N THR A 331 -33.22 -5.45 -3.30
CA THR A 331 -32.32 -6.42 -2.67
C THR A 331 -33.10 -7.70 -2.41
N ALA A 332 -32.64 -8.80 -3.00
CA ALA A 332 -33.23 -10.13 -2.86
C ALA A 332 -32.14 -11.17 -3.06
N ASP A 333 -32.31 -12.35 -2.47
CA ASP A 333 -31.32 -13.44 -2.57
C ASP A 333 -31.33 -14.03 -3.97
N GLU A 334 -32.50 -14.09 -4.59
CA GLU A 334 -32.77 -14.53 -5.95
C GLU A 334 -32.17 -13.61 -7.01
N ASN A 335 -31.66 -12.42 -6.62
CA ASN A 335 -30.93 -11.56 -7.52
C ASN A 335 -29.57 -12.15 -7.93
N ARG A 336 -29.05 -13.11 -7.15
CA ARG A 336 -27.76 -13.77 -7.37
C ARG A 336 -27.98 -15.28 -7.54
N PRO A 337 -28.47 -15.75 -8.70
CA PRO A 337 -28.72 -17.16 -8.95
C PRO A 337 -27.43 -18.01 -8.95
N THR A 338 -26.30 -17.44 -9.37
CA THR A 338 -24.99 -18.11 -9.37
C THR A 338 -23.92 -17.19 -8.77
N ARG A 339 -22.69 -17.69 -8.62
CA ARG A 339 -21.61 -16.86 -8.07
C ARG A 339 -21.23 -15.70 -8.99
N THR A 340 -21.39 -15.87 -10.30
CA THR A 340 -20.98 -14.93 -11.34
C THR A 340 -22.13 -14.12 -11.91
N ASP A 341 -23.35 -14.66 -11.95
CA ASP A 341 -24.48 -14.06 -12.64
C ASP A 341 -25.38 -13.32 -11.67
N PHE A 342 -25.77 -12.11 -12.06
CA PHE A 342 -26.72 -11.27 -11.34
C PHE A 342 -27.91 -10.97 -12.25
N ARG A 343 -29.13 -11.16 -11.74
CA ARG A 343 -30.38 -10.78 -12.44
C ARG A 343 -31.37 -10.19 -11.45
N CYS A 344 -31.69 -8.90 -11.59
CA CYS A 344 -32.63 -8.27 -10.67
C CYS A 344 -34.07 -8.77 -10.89
N GLN A 345 -34.71 -9.28 -9.84
CA GLN A 345 -36.11 -9.76 -9.92
C GLN A 345 -37.14 -8.63 -10.06
N LYS A 346 -36.75 -7.37 -9.85
CA LYS A 346 -37.65 -6.21 -9.96
C LYS A 346 -37.55 -5.49 -11.31
N CYS A 347 -36.34 -5.14 -11.75
CA CYS A 347 -36.14 -4.39 -13.01
C CYS A 347 -35.60 -5.24 -14.16
N GLY A 348 -35.27 -6.52 -13.92
CA GLY A 348 -34.83 -7.44 -14.97
C GLY A 348 -33.38 -7.26 -15.43
N VAL A 349 -32.63 -6.27 -14.93
CA VAL A 349 -31.24 -6.04 -15.36
C VAL A 349 -30.36 -7.26 -15.07
N GLU A 350 -29.54 -7.62 -16.05
CA GLU A 350 -28.56 -8.71 -15.97
C GLU A 350 -27.14 -8.13 -15.96
N ALA A 351 -26.27 -8.66 -15.12
CA ALA A 351 -24.89 -8.21 -14.97
C ALA A 351 -24.00 -9.31 -14.37
N ASN A 352 -22.68 -9.11 -14.41
CA ASN A 352 -21.78 -9.87 -13.54
C ASN A 352 -21.95 -9.43 -12.07
N THR A 353 -21.89 -10.39 -11.13
CA THR A 353 -22.10 -10.11 -9.70
C THR A 353 -21.05 -9.16 -9.13
N ASP A 354 -19.77 -9.39 -9.42
CA ASP A 354 -18.66 -8.56 -8.91
C ASP A 354 -18.75 -7.14 -9.50
N TYR A 355 -19.16 -7.02 -10.77
CA TYR A 355 -19.40 -5.71 -11.40
C TYR A 355 -20.58 -4.95 -10.76
N ASN A 356 -21.70 -5.62 -10.52
CA ASN A 356 -22.83 -5.03 -9.79
C ASN A 356 -22.44 -4.66 -8.35
N ALA A 357 -21.60 -5.46 -7.69
CA ALA A 357 -21.06 -5.15 -6.38
C ALA A 357 -20.17 -3.89 -6.41
N ALA A 358 -19.25 -3.77 -7.39
CA ALA A 358 -18.40 -2.60 -7.56
C ALA A 358 -19.21 -1.30 -7.75
N LYS A 359 -20.27 -1.34 -8.57
CA LYS A 359 -21.22 -0.21 -8.69
C LYS A 359 -21.88 0.13 -7.34
N ASN A 360 -22.36 -0.88 -6.61
CA ASN A 360 -23.01 -0.65 -5.31
C ASN A 360 -22.06 -0.07 -4.26
N ILE A 361 -20.78 -0.47 -4.27
CA ILE A 361 -19.73 0.07 -3.40
C ILE A 361 -19.54 1.57 -3.68
N GLY A 362 -19.36 1.95 -4.94
CA GLY A 362 -19.26 3.36 -5.34
C GLY A 362 -20.52 4.17 -5.01
N LEU A 363 -21.71 3.68 -5.37
CA LEU A 363 -22.98 4.32 -5.05
C LEU A 363 -23.20 4.52 -3.54
N ARG A 364 -22.69 3.60 -2.70
CA ARG A 364 -22.79 3.71 -1.25
C ARG A 364 -21.95 4.86 -0.73
N TYR A 365 -20.73 5.03 -1.25
CA TYR A 365 -19.89 6.16 -0.90
C TYR A 365 -20.59 7.48 -1.29
N VAL A 366 -21.01 7.58 -2.54
CA VAL A 366 -21.70 8.74 -3.11
C VAL A 366 -22.95 9.12 -2.31
N ARG A 367 -23.77 8.14 -1.90
CA ARG A 367 -24.99 8.40 -1.09
C ARG A 367 -24.72 8.75 0.37
N ARG A 368 -23.60 8.29 0.96
CA ARG A 368 -23.24 8.64 2.34
C ARG A 368 -22.90 10.13 2.49
N GLY A 369 -22.31 10.74 1.45
CA GLY A 369 -22.05 12.17 1.38
C GLY A 369 -23.31 13.03 1.56
N GLN A 370 -24.49 12.55 1.15
CA GLN A 370 -25.75 13.31 1.24
C GLN A 370 -26.33 13.40 2.67
N GLN A 371 -25.86 12.60 3.63
CA GLN A 371 -26.43 12.54 4.99
C GLN A 371 -25.69 13.39 6.04
N SER A 372 -24.60 14.04 5.67
CA SER A 372 -23.89 14.99 6.54
C SER A 372 -24.70 16.28 6.66
N SER A 373 -24.80 16.86 7.86
CA SER A 373 -25.54 18.11 8.16
C SER A 373 -24.94 19.36 7.49
N ARG A 374 -23.81 19.20 6.80
CA ARG A 374 -23.27 20.13 5.82
C ARG A 374 -23.50 19.48 4.47
N ARG A 375 -24.20 20.17 3.54
CA ARG A 375 -24.47 19.68 2.18
C ARG A 375 -23.14 19.39 1.45
N THR A 376 -22.56 18.22 1.69
CA THR A 376 -21.46 17.64 0.93
C THR A 376 -22.02 17.32 -0.45
N GLY A 377 -21.36 17.83 -1.47
CA GLY A 377 -21.91 18.13 -2.78
C GLY A 377 -22.17 16.94 -3.71
N ASN A 378 -22.11 17.23 -5.01
CA ASN A 378 -22.58 16.44 -6.13
C ASN A 378 -21.60 15.32 -6.53
N SER A 379 -21.08 14.55 -5.57
CA SER A 379 -20.22 13.40 -5.92
C SER A 379 -20.94 12.46 -6.90
N GLN A 380 -20.20 11.93 -7.87
CA GLN A 380 -20.74 11.08 -8.94
C GLN A 380 -19.94 9.78 -9.05
N LEU A 381 -20.59 8.68 -9.40
CA LEU A 381 -19.94 7.39 -9.61
C LEU A 381 -19.46 7.28 -11.06
N ALA A 382 -18.18 6.96 -11.26
CA ALA A 382 -17.63 6.62 -12.57
C ALA A 382 -18.11 5.24 -13.05
N LEU A 383 -18.62 5.21 -14.27
CA LEU A 383 -19.01 4.03 -15.02
C LEU A 383 -18.26 4.02 -16.36
N LYS A 384 -18.25 2.86 -17.04
CA LYS A 384 -17.59 2.73 -18.35
C LYS A 384 -18.12 3.73 -19.38
N SER A 385 -19.42 4.00 -19.33
CA SER A 385 -20.12 4.84 -20.31
C SER A 385 -20.25 6.31 -19.92
N GLY A 386 -19.87 6.69 -18.70
CA GLY A 386 -20.12 8.03 -18.17
C GLY A 386 -20.07 8.09 -16.66
N THR A 387 -20.69 9.11 -16.07
CA THR A 387 -20.86 9.25 -14.62
C THR A 387 -22.33 9.20 -14.22
N VAL A 388 -22.62 8.71 -13.02
CA VAL A 388 -23.98 8.69 -12.46
C VAL A 388 -24.03 9.39 -11.10
N THR A 389 -24.97 10.32 -10.95
CA THR A 389 -25.20 11.06 -9.71
C THR A 389 -26.06 10.25 -8.74
N PRO A 390 -26.07 10.56 -7.43
CA PRO A 390 -26.87 9.84 -6.44
C PRO A 390 -28.38 9.89 -6.71
N SER A 391 -28.87 10.95 -7.37
CA SER A 391 -30.26 11.12 -7.80
C SER A 391 -30.61 10.35 -9.08
N GLY A 392 -29.64 9.68 -9.71
CA GLY A 392 -29.84 8.89 -10.93
C GLY A 392 -29.66 9.67 -12.24
N GLY A 393 -29.12 10.89 -12.18
CA GLY A 393 -28.72 11.62 -13.39
C GLY A 393 -27.49 10.98 -14.01
N PHE A 394 -27.50 10.75 -15.32
CA PHE A 394 -26.40 10.14 -16.06
C PHE A 394 -25.80 11.15 -17.04
N THR A 395 -24.47 11.27 -17.03
CA THR A 395 -23.70 12.10 -17.97
C THR A 395 -22.77 11.18 -18.75
N ALA A 396 -22.97 11.08 -20.07
CA ALA A 396 -22.11 10.27 -20.93
C ALA A 396 -20.72 10.90 -21.09
N HIS A 397 -19.69 10.08 -21.27
CA HIS A 397 -18.36 10.56 -21.67
C HIS A 397 -18.41 11.19 -23.07
N PRO A 398 -17.55 12.17 -23.39
CA PRO A 398 -17.48 12.77 -24.71
C PRO A 398 -17.20 11.74 -25.82
N ASP A 399 -17.73 11.98 -27.02
CA ASP A 399 -17.45 11.16 -28.20
C ASP A 399 -15.93 11.12 -28.47
N GLY A 400 -15.36 9.91 -28.54
CA GLY A 400 -13.92 9.68 -28.69
C GLY A 400 -13.19 9.25 -27.42
N PHE A 401 -13.87 9.16 -26.28
CA PHE A 401 -13.33 8.45 -25.10
C PHE A 401 -13.26 6.95 -25.41
N GLU A 402 -12.15 6.47 -25.96
CA GLU A 402 -11.93 5.04 -26.19
C GLU A 402 -11.86 4.34 -24.84
N ALA A 403 -12.94 3.70 -24.39
CA ALA A 403 -12.85 2.72 -23.30
C ALA A 403 -12.36 1.40 -23.90
N GLU A 404 -11.24 0.85 -23.41
CA GLU A 404 -10.78 -0.47 -23.86
C GLU A 404 -11.90 -1.51 -23.73
N PHE A 405 -12.30 -2.10 -24.87
CA PHE A 405 -13.28 -3.18 -24.90
C PHE A 405 -12.64 -4.47 -24.37
N MET A 406 -12.86 -4.75 -23.08
CA MET A 406 -12.43 -6.00 -22.43
C MET A 406 -13.65 -6.84 -22.00
N ASP A 407 -14.64 -6.99 -22.87
CA ASP A 407 -15.72 -7.96 -22.64
C ASP A 407 -15.15 -9.38 -22.77
N LYS A 408 -15.42 -10.23 -21.76
CA LYS A 408 -15.22 -11.67 -21.93
C LYS A 408 -16.19 -12.15 -23.03
N PRO A 409 -15.73 -12.87 -24.06
CA PRO A 409 -16.63 -13.49 -25.01
C PRO A 409 -17.58 -14.42 -24.24
N HIS A 410 -18.87 -14.16 -24.36
CA HIS A 410 -19.88 -15.12 -23.91
C HIS A 410 -19.72 -16.36 -24.81
N PRO A 411 -19.60 -17.58 -24.26
CA PRO A 411 -19.72 -18.76 -25.08
C PRO A 411 -21.13 -18.74 -25.73
N PRO A 412 -21.24 -18.97 -27.05
CA PRO A 412 -22.55 -18.98 -27.71
C PRO A 412 -23.43 -20.03 -27.04
N ARG A 413 -24.64 -19.61 -26.63
CA ARG A 413 -25.67 -20.53 -26.16
C ARG A 413 -25.95 -21.52 -27.29
N ALA A 414 -25.80 -22.82 -27.01
CA ALA A 414 -26.30 -23.85 -27.91
C ALA A 414 -27.82 -23.65 -28.05
N ASN A 415 -28.27 -23.42 -29.28
CA ASN A 415 -29.69 -23.41 -29.60
C ASN A 415 -30.27 -24.79 -29.28
N PRO A 416 -31.41 -24.89 -28.57
CA PRO A 416 -32.18 -26.11 -28.54
C PRO A 416 -32.91 -26.18 -29.88
N SER A 417 -32.44 -27.03 -30.78
CA SER A 417 -33.14 -27.32 -32.03
C SER A 417 -33.28 -28.82 -32.20
N GLY A 418 -34.54 -29.26 -32.27
CA GLY A 418 -34.98 -30.50 -32.92
C GLY A 418 -35.06 -31.71 -32.04
#